data_AF-A0A0B8QJZ8-F1
#
_entry.id   AF-A0A0B8QJZ8-F1
#
_cell.length_a   1.000
_cell.length_b   1.000
_cell.length_c   1.000
_cell.angle_alpha   90.00
_cell.angle_beta   90.00
_cell.angle_gamma   90.00
#
_symmetry.space_group_name_H-M   'P 1'
#
loop_
_entity.id
_entity.type
_entity.pdbx_description
1 polymer ?
#
loop_
_entity_poly.entity_id
_entity_poly.type
_entity_poly.pdbx_seq_one_letter_code
_entity_poly.pdbx_strand_id
1 'polypeptide(L)' 'MGMTMKMCPEGVMDTEMAFSKALGEWSEVKLTKETLELHNSQHNLTFTLKDWKI' A
#
# COMPACT_ATOMS: atom_id res chain seq x y z
N MET A 1 8.00 3.54 -8.32
CA MET A 1 7.99 2.19 -7.72
C MET A 1 8.25 1.17 -8.82
N GLY A 2 9.09 0.16 -8.57
CA GLY A 2 9.33 -0.92 -9.52
C GLY A 2 8.39 -2.10 -9.28
N MET A 3 7.92 -2.75 -10.35
CA MET A 3 7.05 -3.93 -10.32
C MET A 3 7.71 -5.07 -11.07
N THR A 4 7.45 -6.33 -10.66
CA THR A 4 8.01 -7.51 -11.34
C THR A 4 7.18 -7.95 -12.56
N MET A 5 5.93 -7.49 -12.66
CA MET A 5 4.96 -7.89 -13.69
C MET A 5 4.72 -9.40 -13.75
N LYS A 6 4.90 -10.10 -12.61
CA LYS A 6 4.64 -11.54 -12.52
C LYS A 6 3.14 -11.77 -12.65
N MET A 7 2.75 -12.62 -13.60
CA MET A 7 1.36 -12.96 -13.80
C MET A 7 0.79 -13.64 -12.54
N CYS A 8 -0.25 -13.02 -11.98
CA CYS A 8 -1.02 -13.48 -10.83
C CYS A 8 -2.51 -13.43 -11.20
N PRO A 9 -3.43 -13.94 -10.37
CA PRO A 9 -4.87 -13.72 -10.57
C PRO A 9 -5.18 -12.22 -10.70
N GLU A 10 -6.12 -11.84 -11.57
CA GLU A 10 -6.40 -10.44 -11.92
C GLU A 10 -6.58 -9.54 -10.69
N GLY A 11 -7.38 -9.95 -9.71
CA GLY A 11 -7.61 -9.12 -8.51
C GLY A 11 -6.35 -8.84 -7.68
N VAL A 12 -5.35 -9.74 -7.72
CA VAL A 12 -4.06 -9.52 -7.06
C VAL A 12 -3.21 -8.53 -7.86
N MET A 13 -3.23 -8.63 -9.19
CA MET A 13 -2.52 -7.71 -10.07
C MET A 13 -3.11 -6.29 -10.01
N ASP A 14 -4.44 -6.16 -9.95
CA ASP A 14 -5.10 -4.87 -9.77
C ASP A 14 -4.70 -4.20 -8.45
N THR A 15 -4.57 -5.01 -7.39
CA THR A 15 -4.10 -4.54 -6.09
C THR A 15 -2.65 -4.08 -6.15
N GLU A 16 -1.76 -4.83 -6.82
CA GLU A 16 -0.36 -4.43 -7.04
C GLU A 16 -0.26 -3.10 -7.81
N MET A 17 -1.12 -2.91 -8.82
CA MET A 17 -1.17 -1.67 -9.60
C MET A 17 -1.67 -0.49 -8.77
N ALA A 18 -2.75 -0.66 -8.01
CA ALA A 18 -3.29 0.39 -7.14
C ALA A 18 -2.27 0.81 -6.06
N PHE A 19 -1.59 -0.17 -5.46
CA PHE A 19 -0.52 0.06 -4.49
C PHE A 19 0.65 0.85 -5.09
N SER A 20 1.10 0.45 -6.28
CA SER A 20 2.21 1.11 -6.98
C SER A 20 1.88 2.54 -7.38
N LYS A 21 0.63 2.81 -7.78
CA LYS A 21 0.14 4.17 -8.06
C LYS A 21 0.11 5.03 -6.80
N ALA A 22 -0.48 4.50 -5.72
CA ALA A 22 -0.62 5.24 -4.47
C ALA A 22 0.73 5.61 -3.82
N LEU A 23 1.76 4.76 -3.98
CA LEU A 23 3.12 5.05 -3.52
C LEU A 23 3.98 5.86 -4.51
N GLY A 24 3.55 5.97 -5.77
CA GLY A 24 4.21 6.81 -6.77
C GLY A 24 3.89 8.29 -6.59
N GLU A 25 2.72 8.60 -6.00
CA GLU A 25 2.30 9.94 -5.65
C GLU A 25 2.65 10.29 -4.20
N TRP A 26 2.83 11.59 -3.93
CA TRP A 26 3.07 12.05 -2.56
C TRP A 26 1.81 11.81 -1.71
N SER A 27 1.97 11.06 -0.62
CA SER A 27 0.88 10.76 0.32
C SER A 27 1.13 11.44 1.67
N GLU A 28 0.07 11.95 2.29
CA GLU A 28 0.08 12.33 3.70
C GLU A 28 0.21 11.06 4.56
N VAL A 29 1.22 11.03 5.43
CA VAL A 29 1.55 9.88 6.27
C VAL A 29 1.02 10.10 7.67
N LYS A 30 0.14 9.21 8.15
CA LYS A 30 -0.28 9.13 9.54
C LYS A 30 0.18 7.80 10.13
N LEU A 31 1.05 7.90 11.12
CA LEU A 31 1.58 6.73 11.83
C LEU A 31 1.04 6.73 13.26
N THR A 32 0.39 5.65 13.64
CA THR A 32 -0.06 5.39 15.02
C THR A 32 0.73 4.24 15.62
N LYS A 33 0.41 3.86 16.87
CA LYS A 33 1.04 2.69 17.52
C LYS A 33 0.63 1.36 16.88
N GLU A 34 -0.44 1.35 16.10
CA GLU A 34 -1.06 0.12 15.59
C GLU A 34 -1.31 0.16 14.08
N THR A 35 -1.28 1.34 13.46
CA THR A 35 -1.62 1.53 12.05
C THR A 35 -0.67 2.49 11.35
N LEU A 36 -0.45 2.23 10.07
CA LEU A 36 0.12 3.18 9.11
C LEU A 36 -0.97 3.51 8.10
N GLU A 37 -1.31 4.79 7.98
CA GLU A 37 -2.27 5.30 7.02
C GLU A 37 -1.57 6.23 6.04
N LEU A 38 -1.78 5.96 4.75
CA LEU A 38 -1.29 6.79 3.65
C LEU A 38 -2.52 7.36 2.92
N HIS A 39 -2.63 8.68 2.92
CA HIS A 39 -3.70 9.39 2.22
C HIS A 39 -3.16 10.12 1.00
N ASN A 40 -3.74 9.86 -0.16
CA ASN A 40 -3.55 10.71 -1.33
C ASN A 40 -4.92 11.09 -1.92
N SER A 41 -4.92 11.88 -2.99
CA SER A 41 -6.15 12.39 -3.61
C SER A 41 -7.02 11.30 -4.25
N GLN A 42 -6.46 10.12 -4.52
CA GLN A 42 -7.11 9.03 -5.26
C GLN A 42 -7.45 7.82 -4.39
N HIS A 43 -6.66 7.57 -3.35
CA HIS A 43 -6.63 6.31 -2.60
C HIS A 43 -6.21 6.53 -1.14
N ASN A 44 -6.80 5.72 -0.25
CA ASN A 44 -6.38 5.60 1.14
C ASN A 44 -5.85 4.17 1.37
N LEU A 45 -4.61 4.05 1.85
CA LEU A 45 -4.04 2.77 2.25
C LEU A 45 -3.92 2.72 3.76
N THR A 46 -4.48 1.68 4.38
CA THR A 46 -4.37 1.41 5.81
C THR A 46 -3.65 0.09 6.03
N PHE A 47 -2.55 0.14 6.77
CA PHE A 47 -1.78 -1.03 7.18
C PHE A 47 -1.92 -1.21 8.68
N THR A 48 -2.12 -2.45 9.12
CA THR A 48 -2.09 -2.82 10.53
C THR A 48 -0.68 -3.27 10.91
N LEU A 49 -0.16 -2.74 12.01
CA LEU A 49 1.13 -3.12 12.56
C LEU A 49 1.08 -4.57 13.00
N LYS A 50 1.86 -5.41 12.31
CA LYS A 50 2.13 -6.79 12.71
C LYS A 50 3.58 -6.87 13.13
N ASP A 51 3.85 -6.55 14.40
CA ASP A 51 5.21 -6.38 14.94
C ASP A 51 6.04 -7.68 15.03
N TRP A 52 5.53 -8.82 14.55
CA TRP A 52 6.17 -10.16 14.52
C TRP A 52 7.04 -10.53 15.75
N LYS A 53 6.82 -9.90 16.90
CA LYS A 53 7.53 -10.17 18.14
C LYS A 53 7.17 -11.58 18.59
N ILE A 54 8.20 -12.40 18.68
CA ILE A 54 8.21 -13.78 19.20
C ILE A 54 8.07 -13.72 20.72
#